data_AF-A0A4P0Y5Z9-F1
#
_entry.id   AF-A0A4P0Y5Z9-F1
#
_cell.length_a   1.000
_cell.length_b   1.000
_cell.length_c   1.000
_cell.angle_alpha   90.00
_cell.angle_beta   90.00
_cell.angle_gamma   90.00
#
_symmetry.space_group_name_H-M   'P 1'
#
loop_
_entity.id
_entity.type
_entity.pdbx_description
1 polymer ?
#
loop_
_entity_poly.entity_id
_entity_poly.type
_entity_poly.pdbx_seq_one_letter_code
_entity_poly.pdbx_strand_id
1 'polypeptide(L)'
;MIHSPHFRGYNRAASELTRGQPDWREQFDIGAERPALTLSDDAPRWQRLQGPNLWPAALPSLKPVLLHWQQQMTQVGIRLLRAFAEALQLPENAFDQLYGDKPNEHIKLIRYPGQQETQSSQGVRRP
;
A
#
# COMPACT_ATOMS: atom_id res chain seq x y z
N MET A 1 -4.11 -2.90 -12.57
CA MET A 1 -5.19 -3.09 -11.56
C MET A 1 -6.56 -3.50 -12.13
N ILE A 2 -6.62 -4.22 -13.26
CA ILE A 2 -7.91 -4.64 -13.87
C ILE A 2 -8.55 -5.88 -13.22
N HIS A 3 -7.80 -6.63 -12.40
CA HIS A 3 -8.24 -7.90 -11.82
C HIS A 3 -8.69 -7.81 -10.36
N SER A 4 -8.65 -6.61 -9.76
CA SER A 4 -9.05 -6.40 -8.38
C SER A 4 -9.91 -5.14 -8.27
N PRO A 5 -11.19 -5.24 -7.85
CA PRO A 5 -12.00 -4.07 -7.53
C PRO A 5 -11.46 -3.32 -6.30
N HIS A 6 -10.51 -3.92 -5.57
CA HIS A 6 -9.86 -3.40 -4.38
C HIS A 6 -8.50 -2.74 -4.69
N PHE A 7 -8.12 -2.63 -5.99
CA PHE A 7 -6.84 -2.06 -6.40
C PHE A 7 -5.63 -2.77 -5.75
N ARG A 8 -5.62 -4.11 -5.80
CA ARG A 8 -4.52 -4.97 -5.32
C ARG A 8 -3.84 -5.71 -6.46
N GLY A 9 -2.59 -6.07 -6.24
CA GLY A 9 -1.80 -6.91 -7.16
C GLY A 9 -0.81 -6.12 -8.02
N TYR A 10 -0.34 -6.76 -9.08
CA TYR A 10 0.75 -6.25 -9.92
C TYR A 10 0.27 -5.19 -10.94
N ASN A 11 1.14 -4.20 -11.16
CA ASN A 11 1.05 -3.19 -12.18
C ASN A 11 2.35 -3.16 -12.99
N ARG A 12 2.22 -3.24 -14.31
CA ARG A 12 3.35 -3.22 -15.25
C ARG A 12 3.99 -1.82 -15.31
N ALA A 13 5.26 -1.75 -15.68
CA ALA A 13 5.94 -0.49 -15.99
C ALA A 13 5.13 0.39 -16.97
N ALA A 14 5.18 1.71 -16.75
CA ALA A 14 4.43 2.72 -17.51
C ALA A 14 2.89 2.63 -17.40
N SER A 15 2.34 1.83 -16.48
CA SER A 15 0.88 1.76 -16.26
C SER A 15 0.33 2.86 -15.35
N GLU A 16 1.17 3.51 -14.54
CA GLU A 16 0.79 4.66 -13.72
C GLU A 16 1.30 5.97 -14.34
N LEU A 17 0.45 7.00 -14.29
CA LEU A 17 0.77 8.36 -14.75
C LEU A 17 0.92 9.28 -13.54
N THR A 18 2.12 9.83 -13.35
CA THR A 18 2.36 10.89 -12.36
C THR A 18 2.57 12.20 -13.10
N ARG A 19 1.72 13.20 -12.82
CA ARG A 19 1.72 14.50 -13.55
C ARG A 19 1.60 14.35 -15.07
N GLY A 20 0.86 13.35 -15.53
CA GLY A 20 0.66 13.06 -16.96
C GLY A 20 1.86 12.38 -17.64
N GLN A 21 2.93 12.07 -16.91
CA GLN A 21 4.09 11.34 -17.42
C GLN A 21 4.05 9.88 -16.96
N PRO A 22 4.42 8.91 -17.81
CA PRO A 22 4.52 7.51 -17.40
C PRO A 22 5.60 7.31 -16.34
N ASP A 23 5.22 6.70 -15.23
CA ASP A 23 6.18 6.24 -14.23
C ASP A 23 6.83 4.94 -14.72
N TRP A 24 8.14 4.99 -14.93
CA TRP A 24 8.95 3.82 -15.27
C TRP A 24 9.27 2.97 -14.04
N ARG A 25 8.22 2.42 -13.43
CA ARG A 25 8.31 1.46 -12.32
C ARG A 25 7.31 0.33 -12.48
N GLU A 26 7.73 -0.87 -12.14
CA GLU A 26 6.81 -1.96 -11.86
C GLU A 26 6.43 -1.90 -10.38
N GLN A 27 5.19 -2.23 -10.05
CA GLN A 27 4.78 -2.26 -8.65
C GLN A 27 3.80 -3.39 -8.34
N PHE A 28 3.74 -3.73 -7.06
CA PHE A 28 2.80 -4.68 -6.50
C PHE A 28 2.18 -4.08 -5.24
N ASP A 29 0.88 -3.81 -5.30
CA ASP A 29 0.10 -3.13 -4.26
C ASP A 29 -0.61 -4.15 -3.35
N ILE A 30 -0.42 -4.00 -2.04
CA ILE A 30 -0.94 -4.90 -1.00
C ILE A 30 -1.62 -4.06 0.07
N GLY A 31 -2.89 -4.34 0.36
CA GLY A 31 -3.61 -3.71 1.47
C GLY A 31 -3.69 -4.62 2.70
N ALA A 32 -4.50 -4.19 3.65
CA ALA A 32 -4.97 -5.03 4.75
C ALA A 32 -5.57 -6.35 4.22
N GLU A 33 -5.11 -7.50 4.73
CA GLU A 33 -5.66 -8.81 4.34
C GLU A 33 -7.08 -8.97 4.91
N ARG A 34 -8.09 -8.77 4.07
CA ARG A 34 -9.50 -8.81 4.48
C ARG A 34 -10.37 -9.55 3.47
N PRO A 35 -11.45 -10.21 3.91
CA PRO A 35 -12.47 -10.66 2.97
C PRO A 35 -13.15 -9.45 2.31
N ALA A 36 -13.63 -9.65 1.09
CA ALA A 36 -14.51 -8.69 0.45
C ALA A 36 -15.80 -8.55 1.26
N LEU A 37 -16.32 -7.33 1.33
CA LEU A 37 -17.61 -7.06 1.99
C LEU A 37 -18.77 -7.45 1.07
N THR A 38 -19.84 -7.98 1.65
CA THR A 38 -21.14 -8.06 0.97
C THR A 38 -21.76 -6.67 1.01
N LEU A 39 -21.87 -6.02 -0.15
CA LEU A 39 -22.37 -4.66 -0.28
C LEU A 39 -23.84 -4.67 -0.69
N SER A 40 -24.68 -3.90 0.00
CA SER A 40 -26.00 -3.51 -0.50
C SER A 40 -25.88 -2.41 -1.56
N ASP A 41 -26.95 -2.16 -2.31
CA ASP A 41 -26.97 -1.11 -3.34
C ASP A 41 -26.75 0.30 -2.76
N ASP A 42 -27.16 0.53 -1.50
CA ASP A 42 -26.96 1.80 -0.78
C ASP A 42 -25.62 1.90 -0.06
N ALA A 43 -24.75 0.88 -0.16
CA ALA A 43 -23.48 0.88 0.53
C ALA A 43 -22.57 2.03 0.03
N PRO A 44 -21.88 2.76 0.93
CA PRO A 44 -20.91 3.76 0.53
C PRO A 44 -19.86 3.19 -0.43
N ARG A 45 -19.62 3.86 -1.56
CA ARG A 45 -18.75 3.35 -2.63
C ARG A 45 -17.34 2.97 -2.18
N TRP A 46 -16.80 3.64 -1.17
CA TRP A 46 -15.47 3.35 -0.61
C TRP A 46 -15.38 1.94 0.01
N GLN A 47 -16.49 1.35 0.46
CA GLN A 47 -16.50 0.00 1.03
C GLN A 47 -16.07 -1.06 0.01
N ARG A 48 -16.25 -0.78 -1.30
CA ARG A 48 -15.76 -1.63 -2.38
C ARG A 48 -14.24 -1.77 -2.43
N LEU A 49 -13.50 -0.86 -1.78
CA LEU A 49 -12.03 -0.91 -1.73
C LEU A 49 -11.50 -1.94 -0.73
N GLN A 50 -12.35 -2.48 0.14
CA GLN A 50 -11.96 -3.55 1.05
C GLN A 50 -12.15 -4.93 0.41
N GLY A 51 -11.08 -5.72 0.40
CA GLY A 51 -11.13 -7.12 0.04
C GLY A 51 -9.74 -7.73 -0.09
N PRO A 52 -9.65 -8.97 -0.61
CA PRO A 52 -8.43 -9.76 -0.51
C PRO A 52 -7.31 -9.22 -1.39
N ASN A 53 -6.08 -9.46 -0.94
CA ASN A 53 -4.89 -9.25 -1.76
C ASN A 53 -4.80 -10.30 -2.88
N LEU A 54 -4.23 -9.91 -4.02
CA LEU A 54 -3.98 -10.82 -5.15
C LEU A 54 -2.56 -11.36 -5.10
N TRP A 55 -2.39 -12.53 -4.50
CA TRP A 55 -1.09 -13.18 -4.34
C TRP A 55 -0.70 -13.97 -5.59
N PRO A 56 0.54 -13.82 -6.12
CA PRO A 56 0.99 -14.58 -7.27
C PRO A 56 1.26 -16.04 -6.88
N ALA A 57 0.59 -16.99 -7.55
CA ALA A 57 0.79 -18.43 -7.30
C ALA A 57 2.24 -18.89 -7.54
N ALA A 58 2.97 -18.20 -8.44
CA ALA A 58 4.37 -18.48 -8.73
C ALA A 58 5.34 -18.11 -7.60
N LEU A 59 4.92 -17.33 -6.60
CA LEU A 59 5.76 -16.89 -5.48
C LEU A 59 5.02 -17.03 -4.14
N PRO A 60 4.78 -18.27 -3.66
CA PRO A 60 3.97 -18.52 -2.47
C PRO A 60 4.55 -17.95 -1.17
N SER A 61 5.87 -17.78 -1.11
CA SER A 61 6.55 -17.17 0.05
C SER A 61 6.25 -15.68 0.22
N LEU A 62 5.76 -15.00 -0.83
CA LEU A 62 5.53 -13.56 -0.79
C LEU A 62 4.46 -13.17 0.24
N LYS A 63 3.37 -13.96 0.33
CA LYS A 63 2.28 -13.72 1.27
C LYS A 63 2.73 -13.71 2.73
N PRO A 64 3.29 -14.80 3.29
CA PRO A 64 3.67 -14.82 4.70
C PRO A 64 4.73 -13.76 5.04
N VAL A 65 5.71 -13.52 4.13
CA VAL A 65 6.74 -12.50 4.35
C VAL A 65 6.16 -11.10 4.47
N LEU A 66 5.27 -10.72 3.54
CA LEU A 66 4.74 -9.36 3.52
C LEU A 66 3.66 -9.11 4.57
N LEU A 67 2.87 -10.13 4.93
CA LEU A 67 1.95 -10.01 6.05
C LEU A 67 2.71 -9.88 7.38
N HIS A 68 3.81 -10.61 7.56
CA HIS A 68 4.66 -10.43 8.72
C HIS A 68 5.30 -9.04 8.75
N TRP A 69 5.85 -8.58 7.63
CA TRP A 69 6.38 -7.22 7.48
C TRP A 69 5.33 -6.14 7.80
N GLN A 70 4.10 -6.29 7.28
CA GLN A 70 3.00 -5.37 7.55
C GLN A 70 2.71 -5.26 9.05
N GLN A 71 2.67 -6.39 9.76
CA GLN A 71 2.45 -6.42 11.21
C GLN A 71 3.56 -5.66 11.96
N GLN A 72 4.83 -5.92 11.62
CA GLN A 72 5.98 -5.26 12.24
C GLN A 72 5.96 -3.75 11.98
N MET A 73 5.72 -3.33 10.74
CA MET A 73 5.67 -1.91 10.38
C MET A 73 4.47 -1.18 11.01
N THR A 74 3.36 -1.88 11.24
CA THR A 74 2.21 -1.32 11.96
C THR A 74 2.58 -0.99 13.40
N GLN A 75 3.30 -1.87 14.10
CA GLN A 75 3.78 -1.60 15.46
C GLN A 75 4.73 -0.41 15.50
N VAL A 76 5.63 -0.29 14.52
CA VAL A 76 6.51 0.88 14.38
C VAL A 76 5.70 2.15 14.16
N GLY A 77 4.70 2.13 13.27
CA GLY A 77 3.82 3.27 13.00
C GLY A 77 3.06 3.74 14.24
N ILE A 78 2.45 2.81 15.00
CA ILE A 78 1.76 3.13 16.25
C ILE A 78 2.71 3.75 17.27
N ARG A 79 3.92 3.20 17.43
CA ARG A 79 4.93 3.77 18.35
C ARG A 79 5.32 5.20 17.96
N LEU A 80 5.47 5.49 16.67
CA LEU A 80 5.75 6.84 16.18
C LEU A 80 4.59 7.80 16.42
N LEU A 81 3.35 7.37 16.17
CA LEU A 81 2.16 8.19 16.43
C LEU A 81 2.02 8.57 17.91
N ARG A 82 2.32 7.64 18.82
CA ARG A 82 2.33 7.89 20.27
C ARG A 82 3.41 8.90 20.66
N ALA A 83 4.62 8.76 20.13
CA ALA A 83 5.68 9.74 20.33
C ALA A 83 5.31 11.13 19.78
N PHE A 84 4.59 11.20 18.66
CA PHE A 84 4.07 12.47 18.13
C PHE A 84 2.96 13.06 19.00
N ALA A 85 2.10 12.23 19.59
CA ALA A 85 1.09 12.71 20.54
C ALA A 85 1.74 13.39 21.75
N GLU A 86 2.78 12.76 22.32
CA GLU A 86 3.56 13.35 23.41
C GLU A 86 4.23 14.67 23.01
N ALA A 87 4.87 14.72 21.84
CA ALA A 87 5.51 15.94 21.34
C ALA A 87 4.54 17.11 21.14
N LEU A 88 3.26 16.80 20.86
CA LEU A 88 2.17 17.76 20.74
C LEU A 88 1.47 18.06 22.07
N GLN A 89 1.98 17.55 23.20
CA GLN A 89 1.38 17.68 24.53
C GLN A 89 -0.05 17.11 24.61
N LEU A 90 -0.32 16.06 23.84
CA LEU A 90 -1.56 15.29 23.88
C LEU A 90 -1.38 14.03 24.74
N PRO A 91 -2.46 13.39 25.20
CA PRO A 91 -2.39 12.04 25.74
C PRO A 91 -1.72 11.08 24.75
N GLU A 92 -0.88 10.16 25.22
CA GLU A 92 -0.14 9.19 24.38
C GLU A 92 -1.07 8.44 23.40
N ASN A 93 -2.28 8.13 23.86
CA ASN A 93 -3.30 7.39 23.11
C ASN A 93 -4.26 8.28 22.28
N ALA A 94 -3.96 9.56 22.09
CA ALA A 94 -4.86 10.51 21.40
C ALA A 94 -5.25 10.07 19.98
N PHE A 95 -4.41 9.27 19.32
CA PHE A 95 -4.66 8.76 17.97
C PHE A 95 -5.16 7.31 17.93
N ASP A 96 -5.37 6.67 19.08
CA ASP A 96 -5.72 5.24 19.16
C ASP A 96 -7.03 4.91 18.43
N GLN A 97 -8.01 5.80 18.50
CA GLN A 97 -9.29 5.65 17.82
C GLN A 97 -9.17 5.77 16.28
N LEU A 98 -8.17 6.51 15.75
CA LEU A 98 -8.03 6.73 14.32
C LEU A 98 -7.57 5.48 13.58
N TYR A 99 -6.65 4.70 14.17
CA TYR A 99 -6.23 3.43 13.59
C TYR A 99 -7.17 2.28 14.00
N GLY A 100 -7.70 2.31 15.23
CA GLY A 100 -8.69 1.36 15.73
C GLY A 100 -8.29 -0.11 15.57
N ASP A 101 -9.28 -1.01 15.55
CA ASP A 101 -9.04 -2.46 15.43
C ASP A 101 -8.71 -2.90 14.00
N LYS A 102 -8.99 -2.04 13.01
CA LYS A 102 -8.89 -2.35 11.58
C LYS A 102 -8.18 -1.23 10.82
N PRO A 103 -6.88 -0.98 11.09
CA PRO A 103 -6.13 0.07 10.40
C PRO A 103 -6.14 -0.15 8.89
N ASN A 104 -6.09 0.89 8.08
CA ASN A 104 -5.99 0.70 6.63
C ASN A 104 -4.51 0.67 6.21
N GLU A 105 -3.88 -0.50 6.31
CA GLU A 105 -2.47 -0.65 5.92
C GLU A 105 -2.33 -0.81 4.39
N HIS A 106 -1.28 -0.20 3.83
CA HIS A 106 -0.97 -0.32 2.41
C HIS A 106 0.55 -0.40 2.21
N ILE A 107 0.99 -1.44 1.51
CA ILE A 107 2.37 -1.64 1.08
C ILE A 107 2.41 -1.58 -0.45
N LYS A 108 3.42 -0.88 -0.96
CA LYS A 108 3.80 -0.93 -2.37
C LYS A 108 5.19 -1.51 -2.49
N LEU A 109 5.32 -2.68 -3.11
CA LEU A 109 6.61 -3.17 -3.57
C LEU A 109 6.89 -2.55 -4.93
N ILE A 110 8.01 -1.83 -5.06
CA ILE A 110 8.32 -1.09 -6.27
C ILE A 110 9.67 -1.55 -6.79
N ARG A 111 9.73 -1.82 -8.10
CA ARG A 111 10.97 -2.10 -8.82
C ARG A 111 11.16 -1.06 -9.92
N TYR A 112 12.33 -0.44 -9.94
CA TYR A 112 12.74 0.47 -11.00
C TYR A 112 13.63 -0.27 -12.01
N PRO A 113 13.10 -0.67 -13.18
CA PRO A 113 13.93 -1.25 -14.23
C PRO A 113 15.02 -0.25 -14.67
N GLY A 114 16.19 -0.75 -15.08
CA GLY A 114 17.19 0.13 -15.69
C GLY A 114 16.70 0.66 -17.02
N GLN A 115 16.77 1.97 -17.21
CA GLN A 115 16.62 2.56 -18.54
C GLN A 115 17.93 2.31 -19.32
N GLN A 116 17.83 1.77 -20.53
CA GLN A 116 18.89 2.01 -21.52
C GLN A 116 18.94 3.52 -21.74
N GLU A 117 20.14 4.09 -21.64
CA GLU A 117 20.41 5.54 -21.71
C GLU A 117 19.56 6.23 -22.78
N THR A 118 18.48 6.85 -22.34
CA THR A 118 17.73 7.81 -23.15
C THR A 118 17.54 9.02 -22.27
N GLN A 119 18.12 10.12 -22.76
CA GLN A 119 18.25 11.41 -22.09
C GLN A 119 16.91 11.86 -21.50
N SER A 120 16.71 11.69 -20.19
CA SER A 120 15.64 12.38 -19.50
C SER A 120 16.10 12.78 -18.09
N SER A 121 15.88 14.05 -17.77
CA SER A 121 16.23 14.69 -16.51
C SER A 121 15.24 14.35 -15.39
N GLN A 122 14.93 13.06 -15.21
CA GLN A 122 14.13 12.63 -14.07
C GLN A 122 15.00 12.55 -12.82
N GLY A 123 14.54 13.22 -11.74
CA GLY A 123 15.25 13.45 -10.48
C GLY A 123 15.47 12.22 -9.59
N VAL A 124 15.60 11.03 -10.17
CA VAL A 124 16.02 9.83 -9.46
C VAL A 124 17.28 9.31 -10.15
N ARG A 125 18.42 9.91 -9.80
CA ARG A 125 19.71 9.29 -10.08
C ARG A 125 19.93 8.17 -9.06
N ARG A 126 20.35 7.01 -9.57
CA ARG A 126 20.87 5.90 -8.77
C ARG A 126 22.09 6.37 -7.96
N PRO A 127 22.41 5.72 -6.82
CA PRO A 127 23.75 5.83 -6.23
C PRO A 127 24.83 5.30 -7.18
#